data_AF-A0A535MJK4-F1
#
_entry.id   AF-A0A535MJK4-F1
#
_cell.length_a   1.000
_cell.length_b   1.000
_cell.length_c   1.000
_cell.angle_alpha   90.00
_cell.angle_beta   90.00
_cell.angle_gamma   90.00
#
_symmetry.space_group_name_H-M   'P 1'
#
loop_
_entity.id
_entity.type
_entity.pdbx_description
1 polymer ?
#
loop_
_entity_poly.entity_id
_entity_poly.type
_entity_poly.pdbx_seq_one_letter_code
_entity_poly.pdbx_strand_id
1 'polypeptide(L)'
;MAQVAEQQTGPASSTPPVARVTVNLPARVWGDLARLADRKQISKTDALRQAIATAVCIEEAREEGARVIIERPDGTRERVVFAY
;
A
#
# COMPACT_ATOMS: atom_id res chain seq x y z
N MET A 1 -42.77 -26.56 27.56
CA MET A 1 -42.44 -26.57 26.12
C MET A 1 -41.73 -25.26 25.83
N ALA A 2 -40.40 -25.29 25.72
CA ALA A 2 -39.56 -24.11 25.56
C ALA A 2 -39.22 -23.90 24.09
N GLN A 3 -39.32 -22.64 23.65
CA GLN A 3 -39.00 -22.14 22.32
C GLN A 3 -37.53 -22.39 21.97
N VAL A 4 -37.28 -22.87 20.74
CA VAL A 4 -35.99 -22.75 20.08
C VAL A 4 -36.14 -21.65 19.03
N ALA A 5 -35.58 -20.48 19.34
CA ALA A 5 -35.39 -19.41 18.39
C ALA A 5 -34.16 -19.77 17.54
N GLU A 6 -34.39 -20.06 16.26
CA GLU A 6 -33.35 -20.15 15.26
C GLU A 6 -32.68 -18.79 15.10
N GLN A 7 -31.53 -18.61 15.75
CA GLN A 7 -30.64 -17.50 15.48
C GLN A 7 -30.00 -17.71 14.11
N GLN A 8 -30.58 -17.04 13.11
CA GLN A 8 -29.98 -16.85 11.80
C GLN A 8 -28.63 -16.14 11.96
N THR A 9 -27.55 -16.92 11.94
CA THR A 9 -26.18 -16.39 11.92
C THR A 9 -25.83 -16.12 10.46
N GLY A 10 -26.26 -14.97 9.94
CA GLY A 10 -25.76 -14.48 8.65
C GLY A 10 -24.26 -14.14 8.77
N PRO A 11 -23.45 -14.37 7.71
CA PRO A 11 -22.03 -14.06 7.77
C PRO A 11 -21.86 -12.55 7.99
N ALA A 12 -21.19 -12.18 9.08
CA ALA A 12 -20.77 -10.80 9.32
C ALA A 12 -19.82 -10.38 8.20
N SER A 13 -20.30 -9.54 7.29
CA SER A 13 -19.51 -8.94 6.22
C SER A 13 -18.48 -7.98 6.83
N SER A 14 -17.31 -8.50 7.20
CA SER A 14 -16.17 -7.77 7.74
C SER A 14 -15.42 -6.98 6.67
N THR A 15 -16.15 -6.27 5.79
CA THR A 15 -15.52 -5.34 4.85
C THR A 15 -15.22 -4.05 5.59
N PRO A 16 -13.93 -3.63 5.71
CA PRO A 16 -13.58 -2.41 6.39
C PRO A 16 -14.24 -1.20 5.71
N PRO A 17 -14.64 -0.16 6.48
CA PRO A 17 -15.32 1.00 5.94
C PRO A 17 -14.44 1.72 4.90
N VAL A 18 -14.99 1.95 3.71
CA VAL A 18 -14.31 2.68 2.65
C VAL A 18 -14.51 4.18 2.87
N ALA A 19 -13.44 4.88 3.23
CA ALA A 19 -13.43 6.33 3.34
C ALA A 19 -13.01 6.98 2.00
N ARG A 20 -13.71 8.04 1.59
CA ARG A 20 -13.31 8.88 0.46
C ARG A 20 -12.42 10.01 0.99
N VAL A 21 -11.21 10.13 0.45
CA VAL A 21 -10.25 11.18 0.82
C VAL A 21 -9.86 11.97 -0.44
N THR A 22 -9.82 13.29 -0.32
CA THR A 22 -9.29 14.18 -1.35
C THR A 22 -7.93 14.69 -0.90
N VAL A 23 -6.92 14.57 -1.77
CA VAL A 23 -5.55 15.03 -1.49
C VAL A 23 -5.07 15.96 -2.60
N ASN A 24 -4.37 17.03 -2.21
CA ASN A 24 -3.70 17.91 -3.15
C ASN A 24 -2.26 17.42 -3.33
N LEU A 25 -1.88 17.10 -4.56
CA LEU A 25 -0.54 16.60 -4.90
C LEU A 25 0.17 17.60 -5.81
N PRO A 26 1.49 17.81 -5.63
CA PRO A 26 2.29 18.54 -6.60
C PRO A 26 2.19 17.88 -7.99
N ALA A 27 2.21 18.69 -9.06
CA ALA A 27 2.05 18.20 -10.43
C ALA A 27 3.05 17.09 -10.80
N ARG A 28 4.29 17.18 -10.31
CA ARG A 28 5.33 16.15 -10.49
C ARG A 28 4.90 14.80 -9.89
N VAL A 29 4.43 14.79 -8.65
CA VAL A 29 3.99 13.58 -7.94
C VAL A 29 2.78 12.96 -8.63
N TRP A 30 1.84 13.79 -9.10
CA TRP A 30 0.72 13.31 -9.91
C TRP A 30 1.18 12.62 -11.20
N GLY A 31 2.17 13.20 -11.90
CA GLY A 31 2.77 12.59 -13.09
C GLY A 31 3.49 11.28 -12.78
N ASP A 32 4.20 11.19 -11.67
CA ASP A 32 4.87 9.95 -11.22
C ASP A 32 3.85 8.84 -10.90
N LEU A 33 2.76 9.20 -10.22
CA LEU A 33 1.67 8.29 -9.90
C LEU A 33 0.95 7.78 -11.15
N ALA A 34 0.67 8.66 -12.12
CA ALA A 34 0.07 8.27 -13.39
C ALA A 34 0.96 7.27 -14.14
N ARG A 35 2.27 7.55 -14.25
CA ARG A 35 3.23 6.63 -14.88
C ARG A 35 3.33 5.28 -14.17
N LEU A 36 3.22 5.26 -12.84
CA LEU A 36 3.22 4.02 -12.08
C LEU A 36 1.95 3.20 -12.36
N ALA A 37 0.78 3.85 -12.36
CA ALA A 37 -0.50 3.24 -12.66
C ALA A 37 -0.51 2.65 -14.08
N ASP A 38 -0.06 3.41 -15.08
CA ASP A 38 -0.02 2.99 -16.49
C ASP A 38 0.91 1.79 -16.69
N ARG A 39 2.13 1.82 -16.13
CA ARG A 39 3.09 0.70 -16.25
C ARG A 39 2.57 -0.59 -15.63
N LYS A 40 1.82 -0.48 -14.53
CA LYS A 40 1.28 -1.64 -13.80
C LYS A 40 -0.14 -2.03 -14.26
N GLN A 41 -0.76 -1.26 -15.16
CA GLN A 41 -2.15 -1.44 -15.59
C GLN A 41 -3.13 -1.47 -14.40
N ILE A 42 -2.94 -0.56 -13.43
CA ILE A 42 -3.78 -0.43 -12.23
C ILE A 42 -4.37 0.97 -12.12
N SER A 43 -5.34 1.16 -11.23
CA SER A 43 -5.88 2.50 -10.98
C SER A 43 -4.85 3.40 -10.27
N LYS A 44 -4.97 4.72 -10.42
CA LYS A 44 -4.14 5.69 -9.67
C LYS A 44 -4.32 5.56 -8.16
N THR A 45 -5.51 5.19 -7.71
CA THR A 45 -5.80 4.91 -6.30
C THR A 45 -5.01 3.69 -5.80
N ASP A 46 -4.97 2.61 -6.59
CA ASP A 46 -4.20 1.41 -6.24
C ASP A 46 -2.69 1.67 -6.29
N ALA A 47 -2.24 2.44 -7.28
CA ALA A 47 -0.84 2.89 -7.34
C ALA A 47 -0.45 3.70 -6.10
N LEU A 48 -1.35 4.57 -5.61
CA LEU A 48 -1.12 5.37 -4.40
C LEU A 48 -1.09 4.48 -3.16
N ARG A 49 -2.04 3.53 -3.06
CA ARG A 49 -2.08 2.54 -1.97
C ARG A 49 -0.79 1.70 -1.93
N GLN A 50 -0.32 1.23 -3.08
CA GLN A 50 0.92 0.47 -3.17
C GLN A 50 2.12 1.33 -2.77
N ALA A 51 2.20 2.59 -3.23
CA ALA A 51 3.29 3.49 -2.86
C ALA A 51 3.34 3.75 -1.35
N ILE A 52 2.18 3.95 -0.70
CA ILE A 52 2.10 4.11 0.76
C ILE A 52 2.56 2.83 1.46
N ALA A 53 2.06 1.66 1.04
CA ALA A 53 2.46 0.38 1.64
C ALA A 53 3.97 0.13 1.51
N THR A 54 4.56 0.45 0.36
CA THR A 54 6.02 0.37 0.16
C THR A 54 6.77 1.32 1.07
N ALA A 55 6.30 2.57 1.23
CA ALA A 55 6.93 3.52 2.13
C ALA A 55 6.90 3.05 3.59
N VAL A 56 5.75 2.54 4.07
CA VAL A 56 5.62 1.98 5.43
C VAL A 56 6.60 0.82 5.65
N CYS A 57 6.65 -0.14 4.72
CA CYS A 57 7.56 -1.28 4.81
C CYS A 57 9.04 -0.85 4.84
N ILE A 58 9.40 0.21 4.10
CA ILE A 58 10.75 0.77 4.11
C ILE A 58 11.09 1.41 5.47
N GLU A 59 10.17 2.19 6.04
CA GLU A 59 10.38 2.82 7.35
C GLU A 59 10.46 1.78 8.47
N GLU A 60 9.58 0.76 8.48
CA GLU A 60 9.65 -0.35 9.44
C GLU A 60 10.99 -1.09 9.35
N ALA A 61 11.43 -1.42 8.13
CA ALA A 61 12.74 -2.05 7.92
C ALA A 61 13.89 -1.16 8.41
N ARG A 62 13.78 0.17 8.28
CA ARG A 62 14.78 1.11 8.80
C ARG A 62 14.81 1.11 10.33
N GLU A 63 13.66 1.11 10.98
CA GLU A 63 13.54 1.06 12.46
C GLU A 63 14.14 -0.22 13.04
N GLU A 64 13.99 -1.35 12.34
CA GLU A 64 14.60 -2.64 12.70
C GLU A 64 16.12 -2.71 12.43
N GLY A 65 16.72 -1.65 11.88
CA GLY A 65 18.13 -1.60 11.52
C GLY A 65 18.48 -2.37 10.23
N ALA A 66 17.47 -2.76 9.46
CA ALA A 66 17.66 -3.37 8.16
C ALA A 66 18.18 -2.35 7.14
N ARG A 67 18.74 -2.85 6.04
CA ARG A 67 19.31 -2.02 4.98
C ARG A 67 18.61 -2.35 3.68
N VAL A 68 18.08 -1.34 3.00
CA VAL A 68 17.43 -1.51 1.71
C VAL A 68 18.50 -1.69 0.63
N ILE A 69 18.33 -2.73 -0.19
CA ILE A 69 19.20 -3.02 -1.32
C ILE A 69 18.35 -2.86 -2.58
N ILE A 70 18.77 -1.98 -3.48
CA ILE A 70 18.16 -1.86 -4.80
C ILE A 70 18.99 -2.70 -5.77
N GLU A 71 18.38 -3.72 -6.34
CA GLU A 71 18.96 -4.49 -7.44
C GLU A 71 18.51 -3.86 -8.76
N ARG A 72 19.48 -3.48 -9.59
CA ARG A 72 19.26 -2.96 -10.93
C ARG A 72 19.05 -4.13 -11.91
N PRO A 73 18.42 -3.89 -13.09
CA PRO A 73 18.21 -4.95 -14.09
C PRO A 73 19.49 -5.60 -14.61
N ASP A 74 20.63 -4.94 -14.48
CA ASP A 74 21.95 -5.46 -14.84
C ASP A 74 22.56 -6.37 -13.75
N GLY A 75 21.81 -6.65 -12.67
CA GLY A 75 22.26 -7.45 -11.53
C GLY A 75 23.10 -6.67 -10.51
N THR A 76 23.39 -5.39 -10.75
CA THR A 76 24.13 -4.55 -9.82
C THR A 76 23.29 -4.25 -8.60
N ARG A 77 23.83 -4.50 -7.41
CA ARG A 77 23.19 -4.18 -6.14
C ARG A 77 23.75 -2.90 -5.57
N GLU A 78 22.88 -1.93 -5.33
CA GLU A 78 23.22 -0.69 -4.66
C GLU A 78 22.61 -0.68 -3.26
N ARG A 79 23.44 -0.45 -2.24
CA ARG A 79 22.97 -0.36 -0.87
C ARG A 79 22.48 1.06 -0.62
N VAL A 80 21.18 1.22 -0.43
CA VAL A 80 20.62 2.51 -0.04
C VAL A 80 20.68 2.58 1.48
N VAL A 81 21.68 3.30 1.98
CA VAL A 81 21.71 3.70 3.39
C VAL A 81 20.85 4.95 3.50
N PHE A 82 19.77 4.88 4.27
CA PHE A 82 19.01 6.07 4.64
C PHE A 82 19.93 6.95 5.50
N ALA A 83 20.56 7.96 4.90
CA ALA A 83 21.25 9.01 5.64
C ALA A 83 20.19 9.93 6.26
N TYR A 84 20.42 10.26 7.54
CA TYR A 84 19.52 11.01 8.43
C TYR A 84 19.06 12.36 7.88
#